data_AF-A0A9D6VIB1-F1
#
_entry.id   AF-A0A9D6VIB1-F1
#
_cell.length_a   1.000
_cell.length_b   1.000
_cell.length_c   1.000
_cell.angle_alpha   90.00
_cell.angle_beta   90.00
_cell.angle_gamma   90.00
#
_symmetry.space_group_name_H-M   'P 1'
#
loop_
_entity.id
_entity.type
_entity.pdbx_description
1 polymer ?
#
loop_
_entity_poly.entity_id
_entity_poly.type
_entity_poly.pdbx_seq_one_letter_code
_entity_poly.pdbx_strand_id
1 'polypeptide(L)'
;MPVYEYMCFDCGAITEVLRSIILRDDVTSCGRCGASTERIISRFNTVGPVAPQTFNPDCPGKSRSTAVRLAGGSVKFKNCSFRNFQTGISVAKGSKLSMDGSKFENIDKPIEVTNE
;
A
#
# COMPACT_ATOMS: atom_id res chain seq x y z
N MET A 1 -19.13 24.57 9.03
CA MET A 1 -18.29 24.05 7.92
C MET A 1 -18.38 22.54 7.94
N PRO A 2 -18.53 21.86 6.80
CA PRO A 2 -18.56 20.40 6.73
C PRO A 2 -17.21 19.77 7.11
N VAL A 3 -17.27 18.55 7.64
CA VAL A 3 -16.11 17.69 7.86
C VAL A 3 -15.96 16.78 6.64
N TYR A 4 -14.74 16.64 6.15
CA TYR A 4 -14.40 15.71 5.07
C TYR A 4 -13.33 14.74 5.54
N GLU A 5 -13.43 13.50 5.08
CA GLU A 5 -12.43 12.45 5.31
C GLU A 5 -11.47 12.38 4.12
N TYR A 6 -10.19 12.24 4.40
CA TYR A 6 -9.14 12.06 3.40
C TYR A 6 -8.29 10.85 3.74
N MET A 7 -7.99 10.01 2.75
CA MET A 7 -7.12 8.85 2.89
C MET A 7 -5.76 9.11 2.24
N CYS A 8 -4.69 8.77 2.94
CA CYS A 8 -3.34 8.86 2.40
C CYS A 8 -3.01 7.69 1.45
N PHE A 9 -2.38 7.98 0.31
CA PHE A 9 -1.95 6.96 -0.65
C PHE A 9 -0.84 6.03 -0.12
N ASP A 10 0.06 6.54 0.71
CA ASP A 10 1.21 5.78 1.20
C ASP A 10 0.91 5.02 2.49
N CYS A 11 0.35 5.69 3.49
CA CYS A 11 0.15 5.09 4.82
C CYS A 11 -1.30 4.66 5.09
N GLY A 12 -2.24 4.93 4.17
CA GLY A 12 -3.66 4.61 4.34
C GLY A 12 -4.34 5.35 5.51
N ALA A 13 -3.67 6.34 6.12
CA ALA A 13 -4.22 7.06 7.25
C ALA A 13 -5.42 7.90 6.80
N ILE A 14 -6.52 7.77 7.52
CA ILE A 14 -7.70 8.60 7.34
C ILE A 14 -7.60 9.80 8.27
N THR A 15 -7.73 10.98 7.71
CA THR A 15 -7.75 12.25 8.46
C THR A 15 -9.03 12.99 8.19
N GLU A 16 -9.68 13.44 9.25
CA GLU A 16 -10.85 14.29 9.19
C GLU A 16 -10.42 15.76 9.19
N VAL A 17 -10.91 16.53 8.23
CA VAL A 17 -10.58 17.95 8.12
C VAL A 17 -11.87 18.76 7.93
N LEU A 18 -12.02 19.78 8.78
CA LEU A 18 -13.03 20.82 8.62
C LEU A 18 -12.60 21.77 7.51
N ARG A 19 -13.32 21.79 6.38
CA ARG A 19 -13.03 22.70 5.26
C ARG A 19 -14.27 23.29 4.64
N SER A 20 -14.07 24.37 3.89
CA SER A 20 -15.11 24.92 3.03
C SER A 20 -15.37 23.98 1.85
N ILE A 21 -16.58 24.03 1.30
CA ILE A 21 -16.98 23.16 0.18
C ILE A 21 -16.15 23.37 -1.10
N ILE A 22 -15.54 24.55 -1.24
CA ILE A 22 -14.70 24.91 -2.40
C ILE A 22 -13.34 24.19 -2.31
N LEU A 23 -12.80 24.04 -1.11
CA LEU A 23 -11.48 23.45 -0.86
C LEU A 23 -11.55 21.94 -0.57
N ARG A 24 -12.71 21.31 -0.79
CA ARG A 24 -12.94 19.91 -0.43
C ARG A 24 -12.14 18.95 -1.32
N ASP A 25 -11.95 19.30 -2.59
CA ASP A 25 -11.27 18.46 -3.57
C ASP A 25 -9.77 18.80 -3.69
N ASP A 26 -9.29 19.74 -2.88
CA ASP A 26 -7.87 20.09 -2.81
C ASP A 26 -7.04 18.99 -2.14
N VAL A 27 -5.90 18.69 -2.76
CA VAL A 27 -4.92 17.73 -2.25
C VAL A 27 -4.40 18.21 -0.89
N THR A 28 -4.59 17.37 0.12
CA THR A 28 -4.04 17.60 1.46
C THR A 28 -2.82 16.71 1.67
N SER A 29 -1.84 17.22 2.41
CA SER A 29 -0.69 16.44 2.84
C SER A 29 -1.05 15.63 4.08
N CYS A 30 -0.66 14.36 4.10
CA CYS A 30 -0.86 13.49 5.26
C CYS A 30 -0.04 13.99 6.46
N GLY A 31 -0.69 14.25 7.59
CA GLY A 31 -0.02 14.64 8.83
C GLY A 31 0.88 13.57 9.45
N ARG A 32 0.82 12.32 8.96
CA ARG A 32 1.67 11.20 9.46
C ARG A 32 2.92 10.95 8.62
N CYS A 33 2.80 10.98 7.29
CA CYS A 33 3.91 10.60 6.40
C CYS A 33 4.24 11.66 5.33
N GLY A 34 3.49 12.76 5.26
CA GLY A 34 3.73 13.86 4.31
C GLY A 34 3.28 13.58 2.87
N ALA A 35 2.85 12.36 2.55
CA ALA A 35 2.35 12.01 1.22
C ALA A 35 0.98 12.63 0.91
N SER A 36 0.62 12.66 -0.38
CA SER A 36 -0.67 13.16 -0.85
C SER A 36 -1.83 12.31 -0.31
N THR A 37 -2.96 12.96 -0.05
CA THR A 37 -4.22 12.31 0.34
C THR A 37 -5.30 12.57 -0.70
N GLU A 38 -6.24 11.63 -0.82
CA GLU A 38 -7.46 11.80 -1.62
C GLU A 38 -8.71 11.84 -0.72
N ARG A 39 -9.75 12.54 -1.16
CA ARG A 39 -11.03 12.60 -0.43
C ARG A 39 -11.76 11.27 -0.55
N ILE A 40 -12.18 10.72 0.59
CA ILE A 40 -13.01 9.50 0.62
C ILE A 40 -14.39 9.81 1.19
N ILE A 41 -15.35 8.94 0.90
CA ILE A 41 -16.69 8.96 1.48
C ILE A 41 -16.89 7.61 2.15
N SER A 42 -16.81 7.57 3.48
CA SER A 42 -17.10 6.35 4.23
C SER A 42 -18.54 5.91 3.96
N ARG A 43 -18.72 4.70 3.42
CA ARG A 43 -20.05 4.10 3.27
C ARG A 43 -20.48 3.53 4.62
N PHE A 44 -21.72 3.80 5.02
CA PHE A 44 -22.31 3.14 6.19
C PHE A 44 -22.29 1.62 5.98
N ASN A 45 -21.71 0.92 6.94
CA ASN A 45 -21.37 -0.49 6.83
C ASN A 45 -22.60 -1.37 7.12
N THR A 46 -23.35 -1.77 6.08
CA THR A 46 -24.36 -2.85 6.20
C THR A 46 -23.62 -4.20 6.12
N VAL A 47 -23.02 -4.66 7.22
CA VAL A 47 -22.13 -5.84 7.23
C VAL A 47 -22.92 -7.14 7.20
N GLY A 48 -22.79 -7.91 6.11
CA GLY A 48 -22.64 -9.37 6.17
C GLY A 48 -21.15 -9.72 6.28
N PRO A 49 -20.77 -10.89 6.82
CA PRO A 49 -19.40 -11.17 7.25
C PRO A 49 -18.45 -11.28 6.05
N VAL A 50 -17.66 -10.23 5.85
CA VAL A 50 -16.42 -10.29 5.08
C VAL A 50 -15.26 -10.32 6.08
N ALA A 51 -14.33 -11.24 5.90
CA ALA A 51 -13.16 -11.39 6.77
C ALA A 51 -12.47 -10.02 6.96
N PRO A 52 -12.13 -9.63 8.20
CA PRO A 52 -11.55 -8.33 8.45
C PRO A 52 -10.20 -8.25 7.74
N GLN A 53 -10.12 -7.40 6.72
CA GLN A 53 -8.85 -6.88 6.26
C GLN A 53 -8.41 -5.88 7.32
N THR A 54 -7.77 -6.38 8.38
CA THR A 54 -7.16 -5.53 9.40
C THR A 54 -6.00 -4.78 8.77
N PHE A 55 -6.31 -3.67 8.08
CA PHE A 55 -5.36 -2.58 7.91
C PHE A 55 -5.21 -1.94 9.28
N ASN A 56 -4.25 -2.43 10.06
CA ASN A 56 -3.87 -1.79 11.32
C ASN A 56 -3.11 -0.49 10.96
N PRO A 57 -3.62 0.70 11.32
CA PRO A 57 -3.00 1.97 10.97
C PRO A 57 -1.90 2.41 11.96
N ASP A 58 -1.51 1.55 12.91
CA ASP A 58 -0.48 1.84 13.92
C ASP A 58 0.82 1.07 13.68
N CYS A 59 1.48 1.29 12.55
CA CYS A 59 2.90 0.94 12.48
C CYS A 59 3.71 1.91 11.61
N PRO A 60 4.72 2.59 12.17
CA PRO A 60 5.89 3.07 11.42
C PRO A 60 6.81 1.86 11.10
N GLY A 61 6.22 0.81 10.54
CA GLY A 61 6.83 -0.51 10.36
C GLY A 61 6.25 -1.18 9.12
N LYS A 62 7.14 -1.80 8.35
CA LYS A 62 6.91 -2.42 7.04
C LYS A 62 5.58 -3.19 7.00
N SER A 63 4.74 -2.91 6.00
CA SER A 63 3.48 -3.64 5.79
C SER A 63 3.78 -5.13 5.69
N ARG A 64 3.07 -5.99 6.44
CA ARG A 64 3.25 -7.47 6.40
C ARG A 64 2.86 -8.11 5.05
N SER A 65 2.78 -7.32 3.99
CA SER A 65 2.36 -7.70 2.65
C SER A 65 3.55 -8.02 1.75
N THR A 66 3.33 -8.98 0.85
CA THR A 66 4.23 -9.27 -0.27
C THR A 66 3.85 -8.37 -1.45
N ALA A 67 4.80 -7.67 -2.07
CA ALA A 67 4.50 -6.79 -3.20
C ALA A 67 4.07 -7.59 -4.44
N VAL A 68 4.78 -8.68 -4.75
CA VAL A 68 4.47 -9.56 -5.89
C VAL A 68 4.69 -11.03 -5.51
N ARG A 69 3.73 -11.90 -5.86
CA ARG A 69 3.86 -13.35 -5.74
C ARG A 69 3.90 -14.00 -7.11
N LEU A 70 4.96 -14.76 -7.39
CA LEU A 70 5.13 -15.54 -8.61
C LEU A 70 4.88 -17.01 -8.30
N ALA A 71 3.76 -17.55 -8.77
CA ALA A 71 3.39 -18.96 -8.58
C ALA A 71 3.87 -19.87 -9.72
N GLY A 72 4.60 -19.33 -10.71
CA GLY A 72 5.09 -20.07 -11.87
C GLY A 72 5.44 -19.14 -13.04
N GLY A 73 6.18 -19.67 -14.02
CA GLY A 73 6.50 -18.97 -15.26
C GLY A 73 7.74 -18.07 -15.19
N SER A 74 7.90 -17.21 -16.21
CA SER A 74 9.03 -16.28 -16.33
C SER A 74 8.56 -14.82 -16.31
N VAL A 75 9.08 -14.02 -15.37
CA VAL A 75 8.73 -12.61 -15.21
C VAL A 75 9.98 -11.74 -15.31
N LYS A 76 9.87 -10.62 -16.02
CA LYS A 76 10.94 -9.62 -16.15
C LYS A 76 10.46 -8.28 -15.56
N PHE A 77 11.22 -7.71 -14.63
CA PHE A 77 11.00 -6.36 -14.12
C PHE A 77 12.10 -5.44 -14.65
N LYS A 78 11.72 -4.30 -15.24
CA LYS A 78 12.64 -3.29 -15.73
C LYS A 78 12.36 -1.94 -15.09
N ASN A 79 13.36 -1.34 -14.46
CA ASN A 79 13.28 -0.01 -13.83
C ASN A 79 12.12 0.11 -12.81
N CYS A 80 11.83 -0.96 -12.07
CA CYS A 80 10.74 -0.97 -11.08
C CYS A 80 11.27 -0.62 -9.68
N SER A 81 10.53 0.20 -8.93
CA SER A 81 10.87 0.54 -7.54
C SER A 81 9.85 -0.07 -6.57
N PHE A 82 10.31 -0.98 -5.71
CA PHE A 82 9.51 -1.58 -4.65
C PHE A 82 9.82 -0.88 -3.33
N ARG A 83 8.78 -0.38 -2.63
CA ARG A 83 8.96 0.42 -1.41
C ARG A 83 7.97 0.02 -0.32
N ASN A 84 8.43 -0.01 0.94
CA ASN A 84 7.60 -0.16 2.15
C ASN A 84 6.85 -1.51 2.28
N PHE A 85 7.46 -2.61 1.82
CA PHE A 85 6.90 -3.98 1.93
C PHE A 85 7.72 -4.84 2.91
N GLN A 86 7.09 -5.83 3.56
CA GLN A 86 7.84 -6.84 4.32
C GLN A 86 8.60 -7.76 3.38
N THR A 87 7.90 -8.28 2.35
CA THR A 87 8.53 -9.06 1.26
C THR A 87 8.31 -8.34 -0.06
N GLY A 88 9.37 -8.08 -0.82
CA GLY A 88 9.26 -7.50 -2.16
C GLY A 88 8.63 -8.51 -3.11
N ILE A 89 9.40 -9.51 -3.52
CA ILE A 89 8.95 -10.52 -4.49
C ILE A 89 9.06 -11.91 -3.85
N SER A 90 7.95 -12.62 -3.75
CA SER A 90 7.94 -14.05 -3.43
C SER A 90 7.95 -14.87 -4.71
N VAL A 91 8.89 -15.80 -4.84
CA VAL A 91 9.12 -16.60 -6.03
C VAL A 91 8.93 -18.07 -5.70
N ALA A 92 7.93 -18.72 -6.30
CA ALA A 92 7.76 -20.16 -6.19
C ALA A 92 8.91 -20.89 -6.91
N LYS A 93 9.33 -22.02 -6.34
CA LYS A 93 10.40 -22.88 -6.88
C LYS A 93 10.10 -23.26 -8.34
N GLY A 94 11.08 -23.03 -9.23
CA GLY A 94 10.94 -23.28 -10.67
C GLY A 94 10.53 -22.07 -11.50
N SER A 95 10.16 -20.95 -10.87
CA SER A 95 9.89 -19.69 -11.58
C SER A 95 11.19 -18.99 -11.99
N LYS A 96 11.16 -18.28 -13.12
CA LYS A 96 12.30 -17.50 -13.63
C LYS A 96 12.05 -16.01 -13.40
N LEU A 97 12.95 -15.36 -12.67
CA LEU A 97 12.90 -13.92 -12.41
C LEU A 97 14.06 -13.23 -13.15
N SER A 98 13.77 -12.18 -13.91
CA SER A 98 14.80 -11.31 -14.51
C SER A 98 14.57 -9.87 -14.04
N MET A 99 15.61 -9.21 -13.57
CA MET A 99 15.53 -7.81 -13.12
C MET A 99 16.59 -6.97 -13.78
N ASP A 100 16.19 -5.80 -14.25
CA ASP A 100 17.04 -4.85 -14.98
C ASP A 100 16.78 -3.44 -14.43
N GLY A 101 17.71 -2.90 -13.64
CA GLY A 101 17.57 -1.55 -13.06
C GLY A 101 16.50 -1.39 -11.98
N SER A 102 15.99 -2.48 -11.38
CA SER A 102 14.99 -2.41 -10.31
C SER A 102 15.60 -2.07 -8.94
N LYS A 103 14.84 -1.38 -8.08
CA LYS A 103 15.26 -0.92 -6.74
C LYS A 103 14.31 -1.41 -5.65
N PHE A 104 14.86 -1.75 -4.50
CA PHE A 104 14.12 -2.12 -3.29
C PHE A 104 14.50 -1.17 -2.16
N GLU A 105 13.53 -0.41 -1.64
CA GLU A 105 13.78 0.58 -0.59
C GLU A 105 12.84 0.32 0.58
N ASN A 106 13.40 0.26 1.80
CA ASN A 106 12.63 -0.04 3.01
C ASN A 106 11.84 -1.36 2.95
N ILE A 107 12.53 -2.47 2.63
CA ILE A 107 11.97 -3.83 2.55
C ILE A 107 12.80 -4.79 3.41
N ASP A 108 12.19 -5.70 4.21
CA ASP A 108 12.95 -6.72 4.96
C ASP A 108 13.53 -7.78 4.05
N LYS A 109 12.68 -8.36 3.20
CA LYS A 109 13.01 -9.46 2.31
C LYS A 109 12.74 -9.05 0.86
N PRO A 110 13.72 -8.46 0.15
CA PRO A 110 13.52 -8.00 -1.22
C PRO A 110 13.02 -9.10 -2.15
N ILE A 111 13.58 -10.30 -2.02
CA ILE A 111 13.20 -11.49 -2.77
C ILE A 111 13.19 -12.68 -1.80
N GLU A 112 12.10 -13.44 -1.78
CA GLU A 112 11.93 -14.65 -0.98
C GLU A 112 11.57 -15.81 -1.92
N VAL A 113 12.25 -16.95 -1.81
CA VAL A 113 11.90 -18.14 -2.60
C VAL A 113 11.09 -19.09 -1.72
N THR A 114 9.84 -19.32 -2.08
CA THR A 114 8.95 -20.25 -1.37
C THR A 114 9.03 -21.65 -1.97
N ASN A 115 9.22 -22.65 -1.09
CA ASN A 115 9.03 -24.06 -1.41
C ASN A 115 7.57 -24.40 -1.07
N GLU A 116 6.64 -24.12 -1.99
CA GLU A 116 5.31 -24.73 -1.94
C GLU A 116 5.33 -26.03 -2.75
#